data_AF-A0A202BKG7-F1
#
_entry.id   AF-A0A202BKG7-F1
#
_cell.length_a   1.000
_cell.length_b   1.000
_cell.length_c   1.000
_cell.angle_alpha   90.00
_cell.angle_beta   90.00
_cell.angle_gamma   90.00
#
_symmetry.space_group_name_H-M   'P 1'
#
loop_
_entity.id
_entity.type
_entity.pdbx_description
1 polymer ?
#
loop_
_entity_poly.entity_id
_entity_poly.type
_entity_poly.pdbx_seq_one_letter_code
_entity_poly.pdbx_strand_id
1 'polypeptide(L)'
;DVRARRQANLEFLKSCDLENRETGERIDLISKVMGSISNPEIRRMELMNTIAGIERYAAAEGDVGMFITLTTPSKYHPTRQ
;
A
#
# COMPACT_ATOMS: atom_id res chain seq x y z
N ASP A 1 -14.40 -19.18 1.75
CA ASP A 1 -13.05 -19.56 2.22
C ASP A 1 -12.05 -18.45 1.91
N VAL A 2 -11.27 -17.99 2.90
CA VAL A 2 -10.32 -16.87 2.76
C VAL A 2 -9.19 -17.21 1.78
N ARG A 3 -8.77 -18.49 1.73
CA ARG A 3 -7.70 -18.93 0.82
C ARG A 3 -8.14 -18.83 -0.64
N ALA A 4 -9.32 -19.35 -0.96
CA ALA A 4 -9.90 -19.27 -2.31
C ALA A 4 -10.04 -17.80 -2.78
N ARG A 5 -10.49 -16.89 -1.91
CA ARG A 5 -10.58 -15.46 -2.24
C ARG A 5 -9.21 -14.83 -2.54
N ARG A 6 -8.19 -15.17 -1.76
CA ARG A 6 -6.82 -14.67 -2.00
C ARG A 6 -6.25 -15.21 -3.31
N GLN A 7 -6.49 -16.48 -3.61
CA GLN A 7 -6.04 -17.11 -4.84
C GLN A 7 -6.71 -16.47 -6.08
N ALA A 8 -8.02 -16.30 -6.05
CA ALA A 8 -8.76 -15.65 -7.14
C ALA A 8 -8.28 -14.20 -7.37
N ASN A 9 -8.02 -13.44 -6.30
CA ASN A 9 -7.45 -12.10 -6.42
C ASN A 9 -6.05 -12.12 -7.05
N LEU A 10 -5.21 -13.08 -6.68
CA LEU A 10 -3.87 -13.20 -7.25
C LEU A 10 -3.92 -13.54 -8.75
N GLU A 11 -4.82 -14.43 -9.15
CA GLU A 11 -5.04 -14.79 -10.55
C GLU A 11 -5.53 -13.58 -11.36
N PHE A 12 -6.48 -12.82 -10.82
CA PHE A 12 -6.96 -11.58 -11.43
C PHE A 12 -5.80 -10.59 -11.67
N LEU A 13 -4.99 -10.33 -10.65
CA LEU A 13 -3.84 -9.40 -10.77
C LEU A 13 -2.79 -9.86 -11.78
N LYS A 14 -2.60 -11.17 -11.94
CA LYS A 14 -1.69 -11.75 -12.95
C LYS A 14 -2.24 -11.65 -14.37
N SER A 15 -3.55 -11.56 -14.54
CA SER A 15 -4.21 -11.43 -15.85
C SER A 15 -4.39 -9.98 -16.33
N CYS A 16 -3.88 -9.00 -15.57
CA CYS A 16 -4.11 -7.59 -15.83
C CYS A 16 -2.81 -6.82 -16.03
N ASP A 17 -2.89 -5.81 -16.91
CA ASP A 17 -1.82 -4.87 -17.20
C ASP A 17 -2.29 -3.44 -16.90
N LEU A 18 -1.34 -2.57 -16.56
CA LEU A 18 -1.52 -1.13 -16.48
C LEU A 18 -1.07 -0.51 -17.79
N GLU A 19 -1.91 0.32 -18.40
CA GLU A 19 -1.58 1.05 -19.62
C GLU A 19 -1.55 2.55 -19.36
N ASN A 20 -0.44 3.20 -19.72
CA ASN A 20 -0.37 4.64 -19.81
C ASN A 20 -1.04 5.10 -21.12
N ARG A 21 -2.16 5.82 -21.01
CA ARG A 21 -2.95 6.26 -22.18
C ARG A 21 -2.25 7.29 -23.07
N GLU A 22 -1.28 8.02 -22.53
CA GLU A 22 -0.57 9.07 -23.28
C GLU A 22 0.65 8.50 -24.01
N THR A 23 1.39 7.58 -23.36
CA THR A 23 2.63 7.01 -23.93
C THR A 23 2.43 5.65 -24.59
N GLY A 24 1.32 4.96 -24.30
CA GLY A 24 1.03 3.58 -24.72
C GLY A 24 1.83 2.51 -23.97
N GLU A 25 2.63 2.88 -22.96
CA GLU A 25 3.43 1.94 -22.17
C GLU A 25 2.53 0.98 -21.38
N ARG A 26 2.84 -0.32 -21.41
CA ARG A 26 2.15 -1.36 -20.65
C ARG A 26 3.06 -2.03 -19.65
N ILE A 27 2.55 -2.24 -18.45
CA ILE A 27 3.29 -2.87 -17.36
C ILE A 27 2.38 -3.84 -16.60
N ASP A 28 2.88 -5.05 -16.32
CA ASP A 28 2.17 -6.07 -15.55
C ASP A 28 1.70 -5.51 -14.19
N LEU A 29 0.39 -5.61 -13.92
CA LEU A 29 -0.20 -5.11 -12.68
C LEU A 29 0.40 -5.82 -11.46
N ILE A 30 0.59 -7.14 -11.56
CA ILE A 30 1.16 -7.95 -10.48
C ILE A 30 2.55 -7.47 -10.07
N SER A 31 3.39 -7.08 -11.02
CA SER A 31 4.74 -6.57 -10.73
C SER A 31 4.68 -5.30 -9.89
N LYS A 32 3.77 -4.37 -10.23
CA LYS A 32 3.58 -3.13 -9.48
C LYS A 32 2.99 -3.37 -8.09
N VAL A 33 2.04 -4.29 -7.97
CA VAL A 33 1.49 -4.67 -6.66
C VAL A 33 2.57 -5.24 -5.75
N MET A 34 3.40 -6.15 -6.27
CA MET A 34 4.48 -6.78 -5.49
C MET A 34 5.58 -5.80 -5.07
N GLY A 35 5.82 -4.75 -5.86
CA GLY A 35 6.76 -3.67 -5.55
C GLY A 35 6.18 -2.50 -4.72
N SER A 36 4.94 -2.62 -4.23
CA SER A 36 4.26 -1.55 -3.48
C SER A 36 3.93 -1.94 -2.03
N ILE A 37 3.39 -0.98 -1.26
CA ILE A 37 2.90 -1.20 0.11
C ILE A 37 1.79 -2.27 0.23
N SER A 38 1.20 -2.69 -0.90
CA SER A 38 0.26 -3.81 -0.95
C SER A 38 0.93 -5.15 -0.66
N ASN A 39 2.24 -5.29 -0.88
CA ASN A 39 3.01 -6.47 -0.51
C ASN A 39 3.41 -6.43 0.97
N PRO A 40 2.88 -7.34 1.83
CA PRO A 40 3.18 -7.35 3.25
C PRO A 40 4.67 -7.52 3.58
N GLU A 41 5.45 -8.15 2.70
CA GLU A 41 6.89 -8.40 2.91
C GLU A 41 7.71 -7.10 2.92
N ILE A 42 7.36 -6.14 2.06
CA ILE A 42 8.08 -4.85 1.95
C ILE A 42 7.38 -3.69 2.66
N ARG A 43 6.08 -3.82 2.96
CA ARG A 43 5.25 -2.75 3.52
C ARG A 43 5.85 -2.05 4.73
N ARG A 44 6.51 -2.79 5.63
CA ARG A 44 7.15 -2.21 6.82
C ARG A 44 8.34 -1.34 6.46
N MET A 45 9.15 -1.76 5.49
CA MET A 45 10.32 -1.01 5.03
C MET A 45 9.88 0.29 4.33
N GLU A 46 8.87 0.19 3.47
CA GLU A 46 8.26 1.36 2.81
C GLU A 46 7.71 2.39 3.81
N LEU A 47 7.04 1.92 4.87
CA LEU A 47 6.56 2.81 5.94
C LEU A 47 7.72 3.56 6.61
N MET A 48 8.80 2.87 6.95
CA MET A 48 9.97 3.49 7.59
C MET A 48 10.67 4.48 6.65
N ASN A 49 10.77 4.14 5.36
CA ASN A 49 11.32 5.04 4.35
C ASN A 49 10.47 6.31 4.21
N THR A 50 9.13 6.16 4.22
CA THR A 50 8.18 7.28 4.18
C THR A 50 8.33 8.19 5.39
N ILE A 51 8.42 7.63 6.61
CA ILE A 51 8.61 8.41 7.84
C ILE A 51 9.91 9.21 7.77
N ALA A 52 11.02 8.58 7.38
CA ALA A 52 12.31 9.25 7.26
C ALA A 52 12.30 10.36 6.19
N GLY A 53 11.62 10.16 5.07
CA GLY A 53 11.45 11.17 4.02
C GLY A 53 10.67 12.39 4.51
N ILE A 54 9.54 12.15 5.19
CA ILE A 54 8.69 13.21 5.76
C ILE A 54 9.44 13.99 6.84
N GLU A 55 10.17 13.30 7.72
CA GLU A 55 10.95 13.95 8.77
C GLU A 55 12.02 14.88 8.20
N ARG A 56 12.75 14.44 7.17
CA ARG A 56 13.74 15.28 6.48
C ARG A 56 13.11 16.51 5.83
N TYR A 57 11.96 16.33 5.18
CA TYR A 57 11.22 17.43 4.56
C TYR A 57 10.73 18.43 5.60
N ALA A 58 10.08 17.96 6.66
CA ALA A 58 9.58 18.82 7.73
C ALA A 58 10.71 19.61 8.40
N ALA A 59 11.85 18.95 8.69
CA ALA A 59 13.01 19.62 9.25
C ALA A 59 13.58 20.72 8.33
N ALA A 60 13.52 20.55 7.01
CA ALA A 60 13.97 21.55 6.04
C ALA A 60 13.06 22.80 6.02
N GLU A 61 11.77 22.62 6.26
CA GLU A 61 10.77 23.70 6.30
C GLU A 61 10.61 24.33 7.70
N GLY A 62 11.32 23.80 8.71
CA GLY A 62 11.17 24.24 10.11
C GLY A 62 9.91 23.70 10.81
N ASP A 63 9.29 22.68 10.23
CA ASP A 63 8.11 21.97 10.73
C ASP A 63 8.48 20.70 11.53
N VAL A 64 7.46 19.99 12.04
CA VAL A 64 7.61 18.70 12.72
C VAL A 64 6.82 17.62 11.98
N GLY A 65 7.47 16.49 11.70
CA GLY A 65 6.81 15.31 11.13
C GLY A 65 5.89 14.62 12.14
N MET A 66 4.67 14.26 11.74
CA MET A 66 3.70 13.55 12.58
C MET A 66 3.40 12.15 12.05
N PHE A 67 3.39 11.14 12.92
CA PHE A 67 2.92 9.80 12.61
C PHE A 67 1.66 9.48 13.43
N ILE A 68 0.50 9.45 12.75
CA ILE A 68 -0.81 9.36 13.40
C ILE A 68 -1.48 8.05 13.01
N THR A 69 -1.92 7.28 14.02
CA THR A 69 -2.81 6.13 13.81
C THR A 69 -4.24 6.55 14.12
N LEU A 70 -5.06 6.66 13.08
CA LEU A 70 -6.51 6.87 13.23
C LEU A 70 -7.19 5.51 13.26
N THR A 71 -7.83 5.17 14.37
CA THR A 71 -8.63 3.95 14.52
C THR A 71 -10.08 4.31 14.76
N THR A 72 -10.99 3.45 14.31
CA THR A 72 -12.42 3.56 14.58
C THR A 72 -12.68 3.48 16.10
N PRO A 73 -13.71 4.14 16.65
CA PRO A 73 -14.13 3.90 18.03
C PRO A 73 -14.45 2.41 18.27
N SER A 74 -14.19 1.90 19.49
CA SER A 74 -14.33 0.47 19.87
C SER A 74 -15.62 -0.18 19.36
N LYS A 75 -16.75 0.53 19.45
CA LYS A 75 -18.09 0.07 19.02
C LYS A 75 -18.24 -0.23 17.52
N TYR A 76 -17.32 0.24 16.67
CA TYR A 76 -17.31 0.00 15.23
C TYR A 76 -16.25 -1.01 14.80
N HIS A 77 -15.43 -1.52 15.73
CA HIS A 77 -14.53 -2.61 15.40
C HIS A 77 -15.34 -3.88 15.12
N PRO A 78 -14.94 -4.67 14.11
CA PRO A 78 -15.52 -5.99 13.90
C PRO A 78 -15.22 -6.88 15.12
N THR A 79 -16.11 -6.88 16.10
CA THR A 79 -16.14 -7.88 17.16
C THR A 79 -16.72 -9.13 16.54
N ARG A 80 -15.97 -10.24 16.58
CA ARG A 80 -16.46 -11.55 16.16
C ARG A 80 -17.86 -11.79 16.76
N GLN A 81 -18.87 -11.86 15.90
CA GLN A 81 -20.08 -12.65 16.10
C GLN A 81 -20.01 -13.81 15.12
#